data_AF-A0A4R1XEW9-F1
#
_entry.id   AF-A0A4R1XEW9-F1
#
_cell.length_a   1.000
_cell.length_b   1.000
_cell.length_c   1.000
_cell.angle_alpha   90.00
_cell.angle_beta   90.00
_cell.angle_gamma   90.00
#
_symmetry.space_group_name_H-M   'P 1'
#
loop_
_entity.id
_entity.type
_entity.pdbx_description
1 polymer ?
#
loop_
_entity_poly.entity_id
_entity_poly.type
_entity_poly.pdbx_seq_one_letter_code
_entity_poly.pdbx_strand_id
1 'polypeptide(L)' 'MKKYYPELDTVSDVIEVLPHPQCKSIAHAIRICNDQEEHLIVKLHAVALALL' A
#
# COMPACT_ATOMS: atom_id res chain seq x y z
N MET A 1 3.00 -1.52 -18.82
CA MET A 1 4.29 -1.77 -18.15
C MET A 1 4.06 -1.69 -16.66
N LYS A 2 4.43 -2.76 -15.96
CA LYS A 2 4.51 -2.77 -14.50
C LYS A 2 5.64 -1.81 -14.09
N LYS A 3 5.33 -0.75 -13.33
CA LYS A 3 6.26 0.31 -12.90
C LYS A 3 6.32 0.35 -11.38
N TYR A 4 7.51 0.17 -10.84
CA TYR A 4 7.82 0.35 -9.42
C TYR A 4 8.21 1.81 -9.15
N TYR A 5 7.76 2.35 -8.02
CA TYR A 5 7.98 3.73 -7.60
C TYR A 5 8.62 3.75 -6.20
N PRO A 6 9.94 3.95 -6.07
CA PRO A 6 10.63 3.92 -4.77
C PRO A 6 10.07 4.92 -3.74
N GLU A 7 9.56 6.05 -4.21
CA GLU A 7 9.01 7.11 -3.36
C GLU A 7 7.76 6.64 -2.60
N LEU A 8 7.00 5.68 -3.17
CA LEU A 8 5.83 5.12 -2.51
C LEU A 8 6.20 4.27 -1.29
N ASP A 9 7.40 3.70 -1.24
CA ASP A 9 7.87 2.98 -0.07
C ASP A 9 8.16 3.96 1.08
N THR A 10 8.81 5.09 0.77
CA THR A 10 9.02 6.18 1.74
C THR A 10 7.69 6.76 2.24
N VAL A 11 6.73 6.99 1.35
CA VAL A 11 5.38 7.45 1.72
C VAL A 11 4.69 6.43 2.64
N SER A 12 4.82 5.13 2.34
CA SER A 12 4.25 4.06 3.16
C SER A 12 4.86 4.04 4.57
N ASP A 13 6.18 4.20 4.68
CA ASP A 13 6.88 4.24 5.96
C ASP A 13 6.42 5.42 6.84
N VAL A 14 6.27 6.60 6.24
CA VAL A 14 5.79 7.80 6.94
C VAL A 14 4.33 7.65 7.36
N ILE A 15 3.48 7.08 6.50
CA ILE A 15 2.07 6.86 6.84
C ILE A 15 1.96 5.84 7.99
N GLU A 16 2.71 4.75 7.97
CA GLU A 16 2.61 3.66 8.96
C GLU A 16 2.87 4.12 10.41
N VAL A 17 3.69 5.14 10.61
CA VAL A 17 4.01 5.68 11.95
C VAL A 17 3.00 6.71 12.47
N LEU A 18 2.02 7.11 11.65
CA LEU A 18 0.98 8.04 12.09
C LEU A 18 0.05 7.37 13.12
N PRO A 19 -0.34 8.07 14.20
CA PRO A 19 -1.18 7.51 15.26
C PRO A 19 -2.66 7.47 14.85
N HIS A 20 -2.95 6.89 13.68
CA HIS A 20 -4.31 6.71 13.17
C HIS A 20 -4.51 5.25 12.73
N PRO A 21 -5.59 4.57 13.16
CA PRO A 21 -5.76 3.13 12.97
C PRO A 21 -5.74 2.70 11.50
N GLN A 22 -6.28 3.52 10.59
CA GLN A 22 -6.31 3.22 9.15
C GLN A 22 -4.95 3.38 8.46
N CYS A 23 -3.99 4.11 9.06
CA CYS A 23 -2.72 4.38 8.41
C CYS A 23 -1.90 3.11 8.15
N LYS A 24 -2.00 2.10 9.02
CA LYS A 24 -1.36 0.79 8.78
C LYS A 24 -1.92 0.10 7.53
N SER A 25 -3.24 0.08 7.38
CA SER A 25 -3.90 -0.52 6.21
C SER A 25 -3.59 0.25 4.93
N ILE A 26 -3.53 1.58 4.99
CA ILE A 26 -3.16 2.43 3.85
C ILE A 26 -1.71 2.20 3.42
N ALA A 27 -0.76 2.21 4.37
CA ALA A 27 0.65 1.93 4.09
C ALA A 27 0.83 0.54 3.47
N HIS A 28 0.14 -0.47 4.00
CA HIS A 28 0.13 -1.81 3.42
C HIS A 28 -0.40 -1.83 1.99
N ALA A 29 -1.53 -1.16 1.73
CA ALA A 29 -2.12 -1.08 0.40
C ALA A 29 -1.20 -0.39 -0.62
N ILE A 30 -0.49 0.66 -0.23
CA ILE A 30 0.49 1.33 -1.09
C ILE A 30 1.62 0.38 -1.47
N ARG A 31 2.21 -0.35 -0.51
CA ARG A 31 3.28 -1.33 -0.77
C ARG A 31 2.83 -2.43 -1.72
N ILE A 32 1.69 -3.05 -1.47
CA ILE A 32 1.13 -4.11 -2.33
C ILE A 32 0.82 -3.57 -3.74
N CYS A 33 0.30 -2.34 -3.84
CA CYS A 33 0.05 -1.72 -5.14
C CYS A 33 1.35 -1.35 -5.88
N ASN A 34 2.44 -1.07 -5.16
CA ASN A 34 3.74 -0.75 -5.73
C ASN A 34 4.55 -2.00 -6.13
N ASP A 35 4.22 -3.17 -5.57
CA ASP A 35 4.86 -4.43 -5.94
C ASP A 35 4.48 -4.86 -7.37
N GLN A 36 5.47 -5.13 -8.22
CA GLN A 36 5.25 -5.53 -9.60
C GLN A 36 4.97 -7.02 -9.76
N GLU A 37 5.24 -7.84 -8.77
CA GLU A 37 4.98 -9.28 -8.81
C GLU A 37 3.55 -9.59 -8.39
N GLU A 38 2.96 -8.73 -7.57
CA GLU A 38 1.63 -8.94 -7.02
C GLU A 38 0.51 -9.00 -8.07
N HIS A 39 -0.41 -9.93 -7.84
CA HIS A 39 -1.57 -10.13 -8.70
C HIS A 39 -2.64 -9.04 -8.45
N LEU A 40 -3.41 -8.69 -9.48
CA LEU A 40 -4.43 -7.64 -9.40
C LEU A 40 -5.45 -7.88 -8.26
N ILE A 41 -5.82 -9.15 -8.02
CA ILE A 41 -6.75 -9.52 -6.94
C ILE A 41 -6.16 -9.20 -5.56
N VAL A 42 -4.86 -9.44 -5.35
CA VAL A 42 -4.19 -9.12 -4.08
C VAL A 42 -4.16 -7.62 -3.86
N LYS A 43 -3.87 -6.84 -4.91
CA LYS A 43 -3.94 -5.37 -4.89
C LYS A 43 -5.34 -4.87 -4.55
N LEU A 44 -6.38 -5.44 -5.16
CA LEU A 44 -7.76 -5.08 -4.88
C LEU A 44 -8.14 -5.37 -3.42
N HIS A 45 -7.73 -6.52 -2.89
CA HIS A 45 -7.97 -6.88 -1.50
C HIS A 45 -7.27 -5.91 -0.53
N ALA A 46 -6.01 -5.55 -0.79
CA ALA A 46 -5.27 -4.61 0.05
C ALA A 46 -5.93 -3.21 0.05
N VAL A 47 -6.41 -2.73 -1.10
CA VAL A 47 -7.16 -1.47 -1.20
C VAL A 47 -8.50 -1.56 -0.45
N ALA A 48 -9.23 -2.67 -0.56
CA ALA A 48 -10.49 -2.86 0.17
C ALA A 48 -10.28 -2.81 1.69
N LEU A 49 -9.22 -3.43 2.20
CA LEU A 49 -8.85 -3.37 3.62
C LEU A 49 -8.47 -1.96 4.10
N ALA A 50 -8.03 -1.08 3.22
CA ALA A 50 -7.72 0.31 3.56
C ALA A 50 -8.97 1.20 3.64
N LEU A 51 -10.11 0.75 3.10
CA LEU A 51 -11.37 1.51 3.04
C LEU A 51 -12.40 1.08 4.09
N LEU A 52 -12.20 -0.08 4.72
CA LEU A 52 -13.06 -0.66 5.77
C LEU A 52 -12.50 -0.35 7.16
#